data_AF-A0A7T4X0D3-F1
#
_entry.id   AF-A0A7T4X0D3-F1
#
_cell.length_a   1.000
_cell.length_b   1.000
_cell.length_c   1.000
_cell.angle_alpha   90.00
_cell.angle_beta   90.00
_cell.angle_gamma   90.00
#
_symmetry.space_group_name_H-M   'P 1'
#
loop_
_entity.id
_entity.type
_entity.pdbx_description
1 polymer ?
#
loop_
_entity_poly.entity_id
_entity_poly.type
_entity_poly.pdbx_seq_one_letter_code
_entity_poly.pdbx_strand_id
1 'polypeptide(L)'
;MKRVEFFKYILIACVGGVLDLGLFYILYTFTDIHVQLVNLISTFVGVTTNFLINYYFNFKASSKFFKRYISFLSAGIIGFVIVSLLVFLFHQTLGWNAILVKIFATMFATLVQYVINRYISFRRYRAI
;
A
#
# COMPACT_ATOMS: atom_id res chain seq x y z
N MET A 1 10.71 -5.66 -22.55
CA MET A 1 9.47 -5.93 -21.77
C MET A 1 9.53 -5.22 -20.41
N LYS A 2 9.11 -3.95 -20.27
CA LYS A 2 9.21 -3.22 -18.98
C LYS A 2 8.05 -2.28 -18.61
N ARG A 3 7.12 -1.95 -19.54
CA ARG A 3 6.04 -0.96 -19.29
C ARG A 3 4.70 -1.59 -18.85
N VAL A 4 4.35 -2.77 -19.37
CA VAL A 4 3.06 -3.41 -19.09
C VAL A 4 2.91 -3.85 -17.62
N GLU A 5 3.99 -4.36 -17.01
CA GLU A 5 4.01 -4.75 -15.60
C GLU A 5 3.89 -3.55 -14.66
N PHE A 6 4.42 -2.39 -15.07
CA PHE A 6 4.27 -1.13 -14.33
C PHE A 6 2.81 -0.66 -14.32
N PHE A 7 2.15 -0.66 -15.48
CA PHE A 7 0.73 -0.31 -15.56
C PHE A 7 -0.15 -1.28 -14.78
N LYS A 8 0.12 -2.59 -14.83
CA LYS A 8 -0.58 -3.57 -13.99
C LYS A 8 -0.36 -3.32 -12.50
N TYR A 9 0.86 -3.00 -12.09
CA TYR A 9 1.16 -2.68 -10.70
C TYR A 9 0.40 -1.43 -10.23
N ILE A 10 0.40 -0.36 -11.03
CA ILE A 10 -0.37 0.85 -10.71
C ILE A 10 -1.86 0.53 -10.62
N LEU A 11 -2.42 -0.24 -11.56
CA LEU A 11 -3.83 -0.60 -11.55
C LEU A 11 -4.21 -1.38 -10.28
N ILE A 12 -3.41 -2.40 -9.93
CA ILE A 12 -3.63 -3.22 -8.73
C ILE A 12 -3.48 -2.35 -7.47
N ALA A 13 -2.51 -1.45 -7.46
CA ALA A 13 -2.31 -0.52 -6.34
C ALA A 13 -3.44 0.52 -6.21
N CYS A 14 -4.02 0.99 -7.33
CA CYS A 14 -5.22 1.81 -7.31
C CYS A 14 -6.39 1.04 -6.69
N VAL A 15 -6.58 -0.24 -7.04
CA VAL A 15 -7.63 -1.09 -6.41
C VAL A 15 -7.40 -1.23 -4.91
N GLY A 16 -6.16 -1.52 -4.49
CA GLY A 16 -5.80 -1.60 -3.07
C GLY A 16 -5.99 -0.27 -2.32
N GLY A 17 -5.65 0.85 -2.97
CA GLY A 17 -5.82 2.20 -2.41
C GLY A 17 -7.29 2.63 -2.30
N VAL A 18 -8.13 2.30 -3.29
CA VAL A 18 -9.57 2.55 -3.22
C VAL A 18 -10.21 1.72 -2.10
N LEU A 19 -9.79 0.46 -1.94
CA LEU A 19 -10.22 -0.38 -0.83
C LEU A 19 -9.77 0.19 0.52
N ASP A 20 -8.51 0.61 0.67
CA ASP A 20 -8.00 1.26 1.89
C ASP A 20 -8.81 2.51 2.23
N LEU A 21 -9.04 3.40 1.25
CA LEU A 21 -9.80 4.63 1.46
C LEU A 21 -11.26 4.36 1.81
N GLY A 22 -11.90 3.39 1.14
CA GLY A 22 -13.26 2.98 1.43
C GLY A 22 -13.39 2.41 2.84
N LEU A 23 -12.47 1.52 3.24
CA LEU A 23 -12.46 0.96 4.58
C LEU A 23 -12.17 2.03 5.64
N PHE A 24 -11.20 2.91 5.37
CA PHE A 24 -10.88 4.03 6.26
C PHE A 24 -12.09 4.94 6.45
N TYR A 25 -12.79 5.30 5.38
CA TYR A 25 -13.98 6.14 5.44
C TYR A 25 -15.10 5.48 6.25
N ILE A 26 -15.39 4.20 6.00
CA ILE A 26 -16.42 3.46 6.73
C ILE A 26 -16.05 3.37 8.21
N LEU A 27 -14.83 2.93 8.55
CA LEU A 27 -14.43 2.80 9.95
C LEU A 27 -14.39 4.17 10.65
N TYR A 28 -13.84 5.19 10.00
CA TYR A 28 -13.76 6.53 10.60
C TYR A 28 -15.15 7.17 10.81
N THR A 29 -16.11 6.90 9.92
CA THR A 29 -17.46 7.50 10.01
C THR A 29 -18.37 6.72 10.96
N PHE A 30 -18.24 5.39 11.03
CA PHE A 30 -19.13 4.53 11.81
C PHE A 30 -18.55 4.07 13.16
N THR A 31 -17.29 4.42 13.47
CA THR A 31 -16.67 4.06 14.75
C THR A 31 -15.91 5.25 15.36
N ASP A 32 -16.01 5.43 16.67
CA ASP A 32 -15.24 6.42 17.46
C ASP A 32 -13.77 6.00 17.69
N ILE A 33 -13.22 5.15 16.81
CA ILE A 33 -11.85 4.66 16.94
C ILE A 33 -10.89 5.79 16.53
N HIS A 34 -9.80 5.97 17.29
CA HIS A 34 -8.75 6.92 16.97
C HIS A 34 -8.29 6.81 15.50
N VAL A 35 -8.15 7.95 14.82
CA VAL A 35 -7.72 8.07 13.41
C VAL A 35 -6.49 7.20 13.09
N GLN A 36 -5.52 7.13 14.00
CA GLN A 36 -4.30 6.34 13.79
C GLN A 36 -4.57 4.83 13.77
N LEU A 37 -5.46 4.33 14.63
CA LEU A 37 -5.86 2.92 14.65
C LEU A 37 -6.68 2.57 13.40
N VAL A 38 -7.62 3.42 13.02
CA VAL A 38 -8.39 3.24 11.78
C VAL A 38 -7.46 3.21 10.57
N ASN A 39 -6.48 4.12 10.52
CA ASN A 39 -5.48 4.17 9.46
C ASN A 39 -4.59 2.92 9.41
N LEU A 40 -4.19 2.41 10.57
CA LEU A 40 -3.40 1.18 10.67
C LEU A 40 -4.16 -0.01 10.10
N ILE A 41 -5.41 -0.21 10.53
CA ILE A 41 -6.25 -1.34 10.10
C ILE A 41 -6.53 -1.25 8.60
N SER A 42 -6.97 -0.07 8.12
CA SER A 42 -7.29 0.10 6.71
C SER A 42 -6.07 -0.14 5.83
N THR A 43 -4.90 0.42 6.21
CA THR A 43 -3.67 0.29 5.43
C THR A 43 -3.20 -1.16 5.40
N PHE A 44 -3.34 -1.88 6.52
CA PHE A 44 -2.97 -3.29 6.59
C PHE A 44 -3.84 -4.15 5.66
N VAL A 45 -5.16 -3.92 5.65
CA VAL A 45 -6.10 -4.59 4.74
C VAL A 45 -5.82 -4.24 3.28
N GLY A 46 -5.55 -2.96 3.00
CA GLY A 46 -5.18 -2.47 1.67
C GLY A 46 -3.92 -3.14 1.14
N VAL A 47 -2.83 -3.11 1.90
CA VAL A 47 -1.55 -3.76 1.54
C VAL A 47 -1.71 -5.27 1.36
N THR A 48 -2.47 -5.93 2.23
CA THR A 48 -2.71 -7.39 2.17
C THR A 48 -3.48 -7.76 0.91
N THR A 49 -4.54 -7.01 0.58
CA THR A 49 -5.32 -7.22 -0.64
C THR A 49 -4.45 -6.97 -1.88
N ASN A 50 -3.66 -5.91 -1.86
CA ASN A 50 -2.75 -5.54 -2.93
C ASN A 50 -1.69 -6.63 -3.17
N PHE A 51 -1.20 -7.28 -2.11
CA PHE A 51 -0.34 -8.45 -2.19
C PHE A 51 -1.07 -9.68 -2.75
N LEU A 52 -2.26 -10.02 -2.25
CA LEU A 52 -3.05 -11.16 -2.70
C LEU A 52 -3.33 -11.09 -4.22
N ILE A 53 -3.76 -9.92 -4.70
CA ILE A 53 -4.02 -9.71 -6.13
C ILE A 53 -2.71 -9.86 -6.93
N ASN A 54 -1.61 -9.23 -6.49
CA ASN A 54 -0.33 -9.36 -7.18
C ASN A 54 0.19 -10.81 -7.18
N TYR A 55 -0.02 -11.55 -6.08
CA TYR A 55 0.38 -12.94 -5.93
C TYR A 55 -0.40 -13.86 -6.88
N TYR A 56 -1.73 -13.76 -6.89
CA TYR A 56 -2.60 -14.61 -7.71
C TYR A 56 -2.57 -14.24 -9.20
N PHE A 57 -2.69 -12.95 -9.54
CA PHE A 57 -2.83 -12.51 -10.94
C PHE A 57 -1.49 -12.27 -11.64
N ASN A 58 -0.53 -11.65 -10.96
CA ASN A 58 0.66 -11.14 -11.63
C ASN A 58 1.80 -12.17 -11.62
N PHE A 59 2.01 -12.85 -10.49
CA PHE A 59 3.16 -13.73 -10.35
C PHE A 59 2.88 -15.20 -10.67
N LYS A 60 1.62 -15.67 -10.66
CA LYS A 60 1.22 -17.09 -10.87
C LYS A 60 2.21 -18.08 -10.23
N ALA A 61 2.74 -17.73 -9.06
CA ALA A 61 3.95 -18.35 -8.56
C ALA A 61 3.61 -19.44 -7.54
N SER A 62 3.81 -20.69 -7.94
CA SER A 62 3.52 -21.87 -7.12
C SER A 62 4.53 -22.11 -5.98
N SER A 63 5.62 -21.34 -5.86
CA SER A 63 6.65 -21.58 -4.84
C SER A 63 7.12 -20.31 -4.11
N LYS A 64 7.30 -20.46 -2.78
CA LYS A 64 7.83 -19.47 -1.82
C LYS A 64 6.90 -18.30 -1.45
N PHE A 65 5.64 -18.61 -1.12
CA PHE A 65 4.64 -17.66 -0.60
C PHE A 65 5.17 -16.74 0.50
N PHE A 66 5.75 -17.31 1.57
CA PHE A 66 6.22 -16.54 2.73
C PHE A 66 7.34 -15.54 2.43
N LYS A 67 8.32 -15.90 1.60
CA LYS A 67 9.42 -14.97 1.24
C LYS A 67 8.90 -13.80 0.40
N ARG A 68 7.92 -14.05 -0.48
CA ARG A 68 7.23 -13.01 -1.26
C ARG A 68 6.41 -12.10 -0.35
N TYR A 69 5.65 -12.69 0.57
CA TYR A 69 4.84 -11.96 1.53
C TYR A 69 5.69 -11.05 2.42
N ILE A 70 6.76 -11.56 3.02
CA ILE A 70 7.65 -10.76 3.89
C ILE A 70 8.30 -9.60 3.12
N SER A 71 8.75 -9.83 1.87
CA SER A 71 9.33 -8.75 1.07
C SER A 71 8.31 -7.69 0.66
N PHE A 72 7.05 -8.07 0.44
CA PHE A 72 5.99 -7.14 0.09
C PHE A 72 5.48 -6.39 1.33
N LEU A 73 5.41 -7.09 2.46
CA LEU A 73 5.04 -6.55 3.75
C LEU A 73 6.09 -5.54 4.23
N SER A 74 7.38 -5.79 4.05
CA SER A 74 8.43 -4.82 4.40
C SER A 74 8.31 -3.54 3.58
N ALA A 75 8.05 -3.63 2.28
CA ALA A 75 7.77 -2.47 1.44
C ALA A 75 6.46 -1.76 1.87
N GLY A 76 5.44 -2.52 2.29
CA GLY A 76 4.18 -2.01 2.80
C GLY A 76 4.32 -1.28 4.14
N ILE A 77 5.17 -1.77 5.04
CA ILE A 77 5.50 -1.11 6.32
C ILE A 77 6.19 0.22 6.05
N ILE A 78 7.14 0.26 5.10
CA ILE A 78 7.79 1.52 4.71
C ILE A 78 6.76 2.50 4.15
N GLY A 79 5.86 2.03 3.29
CA GLY A 79 4.74 2.83 2.78
C GLY A 79 3.85 3.36 3.90
N PHE A 80 3.46 2.50 4.84
CA PHE A 80 2.65 2.87 6.01
C PHE A 80 3.34 3.94 6.87
N VAL A 81 4.64 3.80 7.16
CA VAL A 81 5.41 4.79 7.92
C VAL A 81 5.40 6.14 7.19
N ILE A 82 5.61 6.15 5.88
CA ILE A 82 5.55 7.38 5.06
C ILE A 82 4.17 8.02 5.14
N VAL A 83 3.10 7.25 4.93
CA VAL A 83 1.72 7.76 5.02
C VAL A 83 1.45 8.30 6.42
N SER A 84 1.80 7.57 7.47
CA SER A 84 1.57 7.97 8.84
C SER A 84 2.34 9.25 9.20
N LEU A 85 3.56 9.41 8.72
CA LEU A 85 4.38 10.59 8.96
C LEU A 85 3.80 11.82 8.25
N LEU A 86 3.35 11.65 7.01
CA LEU A 86 2.69 12.69 6.23
C LEU A 86 1.34 13.09 6.86
N VAL A 87 0.51 12.12 7.24
CA VAL A 87 -0.75 12.39 7.93
C VAL A 87 -0.50 13.12 9.25
N PHE A 88 0.48 12.69 10.05
CA PHE A 88 0.85 13.38 11.29
C PHE A 88 1.30 14.83 11.03
N LEU A 89 2.23 15.05 10.10
CA LEU A 89 2.71 16.39 9.77
C LEU A 89 1.57 17.27 9.27
N PHE A 90 0.83 16.88 8.25
CA PHE A 90 -0.17 17.75 7.62
C PHE A 90 -1.50 17.85 8.38
N HIS A 91 -1.98 16.79 9.02
CA HIS A 91 -3.22 16.89 9.80
C HIS A 91 -2.97 17.57 11.15
N GLN A 92 -1.91 17.17 11.86
CA GLN A 92 -1.68 17.58 13.25
C GLN A 92 -0.98 18.93 13.37
N THR A 93 -0.19 19.36 12.39
CA THR A 93 0.46 20.70 12.41
C THR A 93 -0.29 21.76 11.60
N LEU A 94 -0.98 21.38 10.51
CA LEU A 94 -1.64 22.34 9.61
C LEU A 94 -3.18 22.30 9.69
N GLY A 95 -3.78 21.37 10.43
CA GLY A 95 -5.24 21.25 10.57
C GLY A 95 -5.97 20.85 9.30
N TRP A 96 -5.25 20.32 8.30
CA TRP A 96 -5.84 19.93 7.02
C TRP A 96 -6.75 18.70 7.16
N ASN A 97 -7.71 18.57 6.25
CA ASN A 97 -8.62 17.42 6.24
C ASN A 97 -7.82 16.12 6.09
N ALA A 98 -7.95 15.23 7.08
CA ALA A 98 -7.20 13.99 7.17
C ALA A 98 -7.37 13.09 5.94
N ILE A 99 -8.55 13.14 5.29
CA ILE A 99 -8.87 12.34 4.11
C ILE A 99 -8.05 12.81 2.91
N LEU A 100 -7.99 14.12 2.65
CA LEU A 100 -7.24 14.67 1.52
C LEU A 100 -5.74 14.42 1.68
N VAL A 101 -5.20 14.68 2.86
CA VAL A 101 -3.79 14.41 3.18
C VAL A 101 -3.47 12.93 2.99
N LYS A 102 -4.34 12.05 3.47
CA LYS A 102 -4.18 10.60 3.31
C LYS A 102 -4.15 10.22 1.83
N ILE A 103 -5.07 10.68 0.99
CA ILE A 103 -5.09 10.35 -0.45
C ILE A 103 -3.74 10.67 -1.11
N PHE A 104 -3.22 11.89 -0.93
CA PHE A 104 -1.93 12.29 -1.51
C PHE A 104 -0.77 11.48 -0.95
N ALA A 105 -0.76 11.25 0.36
CA ALA A 105 0.26 10.47 1.02
C ALA A 105 0.28 9.01 0.55
N THR A 106 -0.90 8.38 0.40
CA THR A 106 -1.01 7.00 -0.07
C THR A 106 -0.56 6.87 -1.52
N MET A 107 -0.88 7.83 -2.40
CA MET A 107 -0.37 7.84 -3.78
C MET A 107 1.17 7.92 -3.81
N PHE A 108 1.75 8.81 -3.01
CA PHE A 108 3.20 8.95 -2.93
C PHE A 108 3.88 7.71 -2.35
N ALA A 109 3.35 7.18 -1.24
CA ALA A 109 3.84 5.97 -0.61
C ALA A 109 3.76 4.76 -1.55
N THR A 110 2.72 4.67 -2.38
CA THR A 110 2.58 3.61 -3.38
C THR A 110 3.67 3.68 -4.46
N LEU A 111 4.04 4.89 -4.89
CA LEU A 111 5.16 5.10 -5.82
C LEU A 111 6.49 4.67 -5.19
N VAL A 112 6.75 5.07 -3.93
CA VAL A 112 7.94 4.66 -3.19
C VAL A 112 7.96 3.14 -2.98
N GLN A 113 6.83 2.54 -2.60
CA GLN A 113 6.67 1.11 -2.45
C GLN A 113 6.94 0.36 -3.76
N TYR A 114 6.47 0.90 -4.90
CA TYR A 114 6.81 0.38 -6.22
C TYR A 114 8.31 0.44 -6.49
N VAL A 115 8.96 1.57 -6.23
CA VAL A 115 10.41 1.73 -6.43
C VAL A 115 11.18 0.73 -5.57
N ILE A 116 10.82 0.59 -4.30
CA ILE A 116 11.45 -0.38 -3.37
C ILE A 116 11.22 -1.82 -3.83
N ASN A 117 9.98 -2.18 -4.16
CA ASN A 117 9.67 -3.50 -4.70
C ASN A 117 10.42 -3.76 -6.01
N ARG A 118 10.60 -2.73 -6.84
CA ARG A 118 11.42 -2.82 -8.04
C ARG A 118 12.90 -3.05 -7.69
N TYR A 119 13.52 -2.29 -6.79
CA TYR A 119 14.94 -2.48 -6.46
C TYR A 119 15.23 -3.79 -5.72
N ILE A 120 14.34 -4.22 -4.82
CA ILE A 120 14.54 -5.44 -4.01
C ILE A 120 14.08 -6.70 -4.76
N SER A 121 12.92 -6.68 -5.44
CA SER A 121 12.42 -7.86 -6.16
C SER A 121 13.01 -8.01 -7.56
N PHE A 122 13.24 -6.97 -8.37
CA PHE A 122 13.73 -7.22 -9.76
C PHE A 122 15.13 -7.83 -9.85
N ARG A 123 15.96 -7.75 -8.80
CA ARG A 123 17.28 -8.41 -8.81
C ARG A 123 17.24 -9.90 -8.45
N ARG A 124 16.12 -10.41 -7.92
CA ARG A 124 15.93 -11.81 -7.50
C ARG A 124 14.80 -12.56 -8.21
N TYR A 125 14.03 -11.88 -9.06
CA TYR A 125 12.80 -12.40 -9.67
C TYR A 125 12.88 -12.60 -11.19
N ARG A 126 14.08 -12.83 -11.73
CA ARG A 126 14.19 -13.61 -12.97
C ARG A 126 14.24 -15.07 -12.53
N ALA A 127 13.09 -15.75 -12.53
CA ALA A 127 13.16 -17.19 -12.75
C ALA A 127 13.85 -17.35 -14.11
N ILE A 128 14.97 -18.07 -14.08
CA ILE A 128 15.54 -18.68 -15.29
C ILE A 128 14.42 -19.50 -15.95
#